data_AF-E9FRI9-F1
#
_entry.id   AF-E9FRI9-F1
#
_cell.length_a   1.000
_cell.length_b   1.000
_cell.length_c   1.000
_cell.angle_alpha   90.00
_cell.angle_beta   90.00
_cell.angle_gamma   90.00
#
_symmetry.space_group_name_H-M   'P 1'
#
loop_
_entity.id
_entity.type
_entity.pdbx_description
1 polymer ?
#
loop_
_entity_poly.entity_id
_entity_poly.type
_entity_poly.pdbx_seq_one_letter_code
_entity_poly.pdbx_strand_id
1 'polypeptide(L)'
;MSKGRNAKWRKKQQLVKMKKMTKKDEVKAIRKMKLLFRPMIKILSPALRRFFLRKLGGNWNGYDAQKLLYKLKDYNRKNVSKRSLRRNGKSVAAVNKIILNAITGRNKVCHSELPEIQANSTSFLTSWISVARLIGAKGVAEKLEQTRKFLSNTRKFPRITPEERRRSMVRIFRKLELQKKNMNWSKTKEMAANAIEEALFDAIAEDFAMPMRDFMTKLKLLGYNSIVDSYAQLKIAIAKCSPAHFVQPENGSSFDLGHLRIVMNSRHSAIHEQHLNTLRDWPKYFKSLIYVSLGIGALKSAHIISCLYENLLAAKKEAKRQIKRARLLPPILRNRQNKFLKEKSDKLNSRWLGGKSAGRKHLRKMLNSTANSLPGAS
;
A
#
# COMPACT_ATOMS: atom_id res chain seq x y z
N MET A 1 -35.65 -22.19 11.90
CA MET A 1 -34.86 -20.93 11.87
C MET A 1 -34.14 -20.60 10.53
N SER A 2 -34.49 -21.18 9.37
CA SER A 2 -33.82 -20.88 8.07
C SER A 2 -34.61 -19.95 7.12
N LYS A 3 -35.91 -19.73 7.34
CA LYS A 3 -36.76 -18.93 6.42
C LYS A 3 -36.44 -17.41 6.43
N GLY A 4 -35.96 -16.87 7.57
CA GLY A 4 -35.66 -15.43 7.71
C GLY A 4 -34.38 -14.94 7.00
N ARG A 5 -33.41 -15.82 6.73
CA ARG A 5 -32.16 -15.45 6.02
C ARG A 5 -32.37 -15.30 4.51
N ASN A 6 -33.26 -16.10 3.93
CA ASN A 6 -33.61 -16.04 2.50
C ASN A 6 -34.48 -14.82 2.15
N ALA A 7 -35.39 -14.41 3.03
CA ALA A 7 -36.22 -13.21 2.83
C ALA A 7 -35.38 -11.91 2.85
N LYS A 8 -34.35 -11.85 3.70
CA LYS A 8 -33.43 -10.70 3.78
C LYS A 8 -32.51 -10.62 2.56
N TRP A 9 -32.14 -11.76 1.96
CA TRP A 9 -31.42 -11.83 0.68
C TRP A 9 -32.31 -11.40 -0.50
N ARG A 10 -33.57 -11.85 -0.55
CA ARG A 10 -34.53 -11.45 -1.60
C ARG A 10 -34.93 -9.98 -1.54
N LYS A 11 -35.15 -9.40 -0.35
CA LYS A 11 -35.37 -7.94 -0.19
C LYS A 11 -34.14 -7.11 -0.59
N LYS A 12 -32.92 -7.62 -0.36
CA LYS A 12 -31.67 -6.99 -0.81
C LYS A 12 -31.46 -7.11 -2.32
N GLN A 13 -31.99 -8.16 -2.95
CA GLN A 13 -32.07 -8.30 -4.41
C GLN A 13 -33.16 -7.41 -5.03
N GLN A 14 -34.28 -7.16 -4.33
CA GLN A 14 -35.38 -6.28 -4.81
C GLN A 14 -35.11 -4.78 -4.66
N LEU A 15 -34.37 -4.34 -3.62
CA LEU A 15 -33.86 -2.96 -3.53
C LEU A 15 -32.78 -2.64 -4.57
N VAL A 16 -32.34 -3.67 -5.29
CA VAL A 16 -31.46 -3.63 -6.45
C VAL A 16 -32.34 -3.78 -7.71
N LYS A 17 -33.34 -2.91 -7.88
CA LYS A 17 -33.62 -2.34 -9.22
C LYS A 17 -32.40 -1.49 -9.61
N MET A 18 -31.23 -2.12 -9.70
CA MET A 18 -29.99 -1.46 -10.06
C MET A 18 -30.10 -1.11 -11.53
N LYS A 19 -30.16 0.20 -11.80
CA LYS A 19 -29.95 0.73 -13.14
C LYS A 19 -28.71 0.06 -13.71
N LYS A 20 -28.91 -0.82 -14.69
CA LYS A 20 -27.83 -1.32 -15.54
C LYS A 20 -27.12 -0.08 -16.08
N MET A 21 -25.84 0.05 -15.77
CA MET A 21 -25.06 1.16 -16.29
C MET A 21 -24.59 0.82 -17.70
N THR A 22 -24.45 1.84 -18.55
CA THR A 22 -23.74 1.66 -19.81
C THR A 22 -22.27 1.33 -19.54
N LYS A 23 -21.61 0.60 -20.44
CA LYS A 23 -20.17 0.30 -20.32
C LYS A 23 -19.32 1.57 -20.13
N LYS A 24 -19.69 2.66 -20.81
CA LYS A 24 -19.04 3.97 -20.67
C LYS A 24 -19.16 4.54 -19.26
N ASP A 25 -20.32 4.39 -18.63
CA ASP A 25 -20.54 4.87 -17.27
C ASP A 25 -19.91 3.95 -16.22
N GLU A 26 -19.85 2.64 -16.45
CA GLU A 26 -19.09 1.71 -15.61
C GLU A 26 -17.61 2.09 -15.57
N VAL A 27 -17.01 2.38 -16.73
CA VAL A 27 -15.61 2.85 -16.80
C VAL A 27 -15.42 4.18 -16.04
N LYS A 28 -16.36 5.13 -16.13
CA LYS A 28 -16.30 6.37 -15.33
C LYS A 28 -16.41 6.08 -13.83
N ALA A 29 -17.30 5.18 -13.43
CA ALA A 29 -17.48 4.80 -12.03
C ALA A 29 -16.25 4.08 -11.46
N ILE A 30 -15.62 3.20 -12.24
CA ILE A 30 -14.34 2.55 -11.88
C ILE A 30 -13.25 3.60 -11.67
N ARG A 31 -13.16 4.63 -12.53
CA ARG A 31 -12.19 5.73 -12.33
C ARG A 31 -12.44 6.50 -11.03
N LYS A 32 -13.70 6.82 -10.71
CA LYS A 32 -14.07 7.43 -9.42
C LYS A 32 -13.74 6.50 -8.25
N MET A 33 -14.00 5.20 -8.38
CA MET A 33 -13.69 4.20 -7.37
C MET A 33 -12.20 4.17 -7.03
N LYS A 34 -11.33 4.15 -8.05
CA LYS A 34 -9.86 4.22 -7.88
C LYS A 34 -9.42 5.51 -7.19
N LEU A 35 -10.01 6.65 -7.58
CA LEU A 35 -9.75 7.94 -6.93
C LEU A 35 -10.15 7.98 -5.45
N LEU A 36 -11.19 7.25 -5.07
CA LEU A 36 -11.64 7.16 -3.68
C LEU A 36 -10.78 6.17 -2.89
N PHE A 37 -10.39 5.04 -3.49
CA PHE A 37 -9.61 4.01 -2.83
C PHE A 37 -8.21 4.51 -2.39
N ARG A 38 -7.49 5.20 -3.28
CA ARG A 38 -6.12 5.69 -3.03
C ARG A 38 -5.97 6.57 -1.78
N PRO A 39 -6.71 7.68 -1.61
CA PRO A 39 -6.59 8.53 -0.43
C PRO A 39 -7.10 7.84 0.84
N MET A 40 -8.04 6.90 0.71
CA MET A 40 -8.54 6.14 1.84
C MET A 40 -7.42 5.30 2.47
N ILE A 41 -6.68 4.52 1.69
CA ILE A 41 -5.58 3.68 2.20
C ILE A 41 -4.32 4.49 2.51
N LYS A 42 -3.97 5.51 1.70
CA LYS A 42 -2.70 6.25 1.87
C LYS A 42 -2.76 7.38 2.90
N ILE A 43 -3.95 7.90 3.17
CA ILE A 43 -4.10 9.14 3.94
C ILE A 43 -5.04 8.94 5.13
N LEU A 44 -6.29 8.52 4.88
CA LEU A 44 -7.31 8.43 5.92
C LEU A 44 -7.01 7.32 6.94
N SER A 45 -6.76 6.10 6.47
CA SER A 45 -6.47 4.95 7.33
C SER A 45 -5.26 5.21 8.25
N PRO A 46 -4.09 5.65 7.73
CA PRO A 46 -2.95 6.02 8.58
C PRO A 46 -3.26 7.12 9.59
N ALA A 47 -4.15 8.07 9.26
CA ALA A 47 -4.55 9.12 10.18
C ALA A 47 -5.41 8.58 11.33
N LEU A 48 -6.36 7.69 11.03
CA LEU A 48 -7.17 7.00 12.02
C LEU A 48 -6.29 6.14 12.94
N ARG A 49 -5.33 5.40 12.38
CA ARG A 49 -4.37 4.62 13.16
C ARG A 49 -3.57 5.49 14.11
N ARG A 50 -2.96 6.59 13.63
CA ARG A 50 -2.24 7.56 14.48
C ARG A 50 -3.12 8.20 15.56
N PHE A 51 -4.39 8.43 15.26
CA PHE A 51 -5.34 8.89 16.28
C PHE A 51 -5.50 7.87 17.41
N PHE A 52 -5.73 6.59 17.09
CA PHE A 52 -5.89 5.57 18.13
C PHE A 52 -4.61 5.26 18.89
N LEU A 53 -3.45 5.24 18.24
CA LEU A 53 -2.16 5.08 18.93
C LEU A 53 -1.97 6.15 20.01
N ARG A 54 -2.34 7.41 19.72
CA ARG A 54 -2.28 8.51 20.69
C ARG A 54 -3.35 8.45 21.78
N LYS A 55 -4.52 7.87 21.50
CA LYS A 55 -5.68 7.90 22.42
C LYS A 55 -5.81 6.70 23.33
N LEU A 56 -5.36 5.54 22.88
CA LEU A 56 -5.55 4.28 23.61
C LEU A 56 -4.25 3.70 24.16
N GLY A 57 -3.10 4.26 23.76
CA GLY A 57 -1.79 3.65 24.05
C GLY A 57 -1.61 2.31 23.31
N GLY A 58 -0.36 1.86 23.20
CA GLY A 58 -0.03 0.51 22.73
C GLY A 58 0.11 0.29 21.22
N ASN A 59 0.53 -0.94 20.88
CA ASN A 59 0.76 -1.41 19.52
C ASN A 59 -0.56 -1.78 18.82
N TRP A 60 -1.08 -0.87 18.00
CA TRP A 60 -2.22 -1.18 17.13
C TRP A 60 -1.75 -1.75 15.79
N ASN A 61 -2.08 -3.02 15.55
CA ASN A 61 -1.74 -3.78 14.34
C ASN A 61 -2.85 -3.79 13.27
N GLY A 62 -3.97 -3.09 13.52
CA GLY A 62 -5.06 -2.99 12.54
C GLY A 62 -4.85 -1.83 11.57
N TYR A 63 -4.75 -2.15 10.28
CA TYR A 63 -4.65 -1.16 9.20
C TYR A 63 -6.00 -0.92 8.52
N ASP A 64 -6.84 -1.95 8.39
CA ASP A 64 -8.16 -1.85 7.74
C ASP A 64 -8.99 -0.61 8.15
N ALA A 65 -9.18 0.32 7.21
CA ALA A 65 -10.00 1.51 7.37
C ALA A 65 -11.40 1.20 7.93
N GLN A 66 -12.02 0.07 7.54
CA GLN A 66 -13.33 -0.33 8.05
C GLN A 66 -13.27 -0.53 9.57
N LYS A 67 -12.33 -1.36 10.04
CA LYS A 67 -12.16 -1.66 11.47
C LYS A 67 -11.87 -0.39 12.26
N LEU A 68 -11.01 0.49 11.72
CA LEU A 68 -10.68 1.77 12.34
C LEU A 68 -11.90 2.70 12.44
N LEU A 69 -12.74 2.77 11.41
CA LEU A 69 -13.96 3.59 11.43
C LEU A 69 -15.01 3.05 12.40
N TYR A 70 -15.25 1.74 12.44
CA TYR A 70 -16.14 1.14 13.44
C TYR A 70 -15.63 1.39 14.86
N LYS A 71 -14.32 1.25 15.08
CA LYS A 71 -13.71 1.58 16.36
C LYS A 71 -13.87 3.06 16.71
N LEU A 72 -13.86 3.96 15.73
CA LEU A 72 -14.08 5.39 15.96
C LEU A 72 -15.52 5.68 16.41
N LYS A 73 -16.49 4.98 15.82
CA LYS A 73 -17.88 5.03 16.24
C LYS A 73 -18.04 4.54 17.69
N ASP A 74 -17.39 3.43 18.05
CA ASP A 74 -17.45 2.90 19.41
C ASP A 74 -16.74 3.81 20.41
N TYR A 75 -15.59 4.38 20.03
CA TYR A 75 -14.88 5.37 20.82
C TYR A 75 -15.75 6.61 21.09
N ASN A 76 -16.48 7.11 20.08
CA ASN A 76 -17.41 8.23 20.24
C ASN A 76 -18.54 7.92 21.23
N ARG A 77 -19.08 6.70 21.18
CA ARG A 77 -20.13 6.23 22.11
C ARG A 77 -19.64 6.07 23.54
N LYS A 78 -18.40 5.61 23.74
CA LYS A 78 -17.83 5.39 25.08
C LYS A 78 -17.31 6.68 25.74
N ASN A 79 -16.95 7.70 24.95
CA ASN A 79 -16.33 8.93 25.45
C ASN A 79 -17.24 10.16 25.28
N VAL A 80 -18.55 9.97 25.45
CA VAL A 80 -19.56 11.04 25.29
C VAL A 80 -19.29 12.20 26.25
N SER A 81 -19.02 11.91 27.52
CA SER A 81 -18.74 12.91 28.56
C SER A 81 -17.49 13.74 28.25
N LYS A 82 -16.44 13.11 27.71
CA LYS A 82 -15.14 13.76 27.43
C LYS A 82 -15.14 14.69 26.21
N ARG A 83 -16.26 14.83 25.48
CA ARG A 83 -16.44 15.65 24.26
C ARG A 83 -15.31 15.53 23.21
N SER A 84 -14.55 14.43 23.23
CA SER A 84 -13.22 14.37 22.61
C SER A 84 -13.23 14.43 21.06
N LEU A 85 -14.33 14.00 20.43
CA LEU A 85 -14.60 14.14 18.98
C LEU A 85 -15.60 15.26 18.67
N ARG A 86 -16.15 15.92 19.69
CA ARG A 86 -17.24 16.92 19.58
C ARG A 86 -16.73 18.35 19.68
N ARG A 87 -15.50 18.61 19.20
CA ARG A 87 -14.83 19.92 19.31
C ARG A 87 -15.59 21.09 18.68
N ASN A 88 -16.64 20.84 17.88
CA ASN A 88 -17.41 21.85 17.16
C ASN A 88 -18.91 21.83 17.56
N GLY A 89 -19.24 21.52 18.81
CA GLY A 89 -20.64 21.54 19.30
C GLY A 89 -21.55 20.43 18.75
N LYS A 90 -21.07 19.56 17.86
CA LYS A 90 -21.87 18.47 17.27
C LYS A 90 -22.37 17.49 18.34
N SER A 91 -23.63 17.07 18.20
CA SER A 91 -24.21 15.99 19.00
C SER A 91 -23.54 14.64 18.71
N VAL A 92 -23.67 13.70 19.65
CA VAL A 92 -23.16 12.32 19.48
C VAL A 92 -23.77 11.65 18.24
N ALA A 93 -25.07 11.87 18.02
CA ALA A 93 -25.80 11.36 16.86
C ALA A 93 -25.24 11.92 15.54
N ALA A 94 -24.96 13.22 15.48
CA ALA A 94 -24.38 13.86 14.29
C ALA A 94 -22.98 13.31 13.96
N VAL A 95 -22.12 13.11 14.98
CA VAL A 95 -20.81 12.49 14.80
C VAL A 95 -20.94 11.04 14.31
N ASN A 96 -21.85 10.27 14.89
CA ASN A 96 -22.10 8.88 14.47
C ASN A 96 -22.60 8.80 13.01
N LYS A 97 -23.46 9.72 12.58
CA LYS A 97 -23.93 9.81 11.19
C LYS A 97 -22.77 10.04 10.22
N ILE A 98 -21.84 10.93 10.56
CA ILE A 98 -20.62 11.18 9.77
C ILE A 98 -19.80 9.90 9.62
N ILE A 99 -19.54 9.20 10.73
CA ILE A 99 -18.73 7.97 10.73
C ILE A 99 -19.42 6.85 9.96
N LEU A 100 -20.73 6.70 10.11
CA LEU A 100 -21.52 5.70 9.36
C LEU A 100 -21.48 5.97 7.85
N ASN A 101 -21.61 7.22 7.42
CA ASN A 101 -21.48 7.59 6.02
C ASN A 101 -20.08 7.28 5.47
N ALA A 102 -19.04 7.50 6.27
CA ALA A 102 -17.67 7.13 5.92
C ALA A 102 -17.48 5.62 5.74
N ILE A 103 -18.08 4.82 6.63
CA ILE A 103 -18.10 3.35 6.54
C ILE A 103 -18.83 2.90 5.27
N THR A 104 -20.01 3.48 5.00
CA THR A 104 -20.78 3.20 3.79
C THR A 104 -19.96 3.48 2.55
N GLY A 105 -19.35 4.68 2.45
CA GLY A 105 -18.50 5.04 1.32
C GLY A 105 -17.34 4.08 1.10
N ARG A 106 -16.64 3.69 2.17
CA ARG A 106 -15.59 2.66 2.11
C ARG A 106 -16.14 1.36 1.54
N ASN A 107 -17.26 0.87 2.08
CA ASN A 107 -17.81 -0.41 1.65
C ASN A 107 -18.25 -0.38 0.18
N LYS A 108 -18.89 0.70 -0.28
CA LYS A 108 -19.27 0.83 -1.69
C LYS A 108 -18.06 0.79 -2.61
N VAL A 109 -17.00 1.53 -2.27
CA VAL A 109 -15.73 1.55 -3.03
C VAL A 109 -15.05 0.17 -3.03
N CYS A 110 -14.92 -0.43 -1.86
CA CYS A 110 -14.23 -1.71 -1.68
C CYS A 110 -14.99 -2.90 -2.25
N HIS A 111 -16.31 -2.83 -2.36
CA HIS A 111 -17.17 -3.87 -2.96
C HIS A 111 -17.64 -3.50 -4.37
N SER A 112 -17.02 -2.51 -5.00
CA SER A 112 -17.25 -2.15 -6.40
C SER A 112 -18.72 -1.98 -6.77
N GLU A 113 -19.49 -1.35 -5.89
CA GLU A 113 -20.89 -1.00 -6.13
C GLU A 113 -20.96 0.25 -7.04
N LEU A 114 -20.73 0.05 -8.34
CA LEU A 114 -20.52 1.16 -9.29
C LEU A 114 -21.66 2.19 -9.34
N PRO A 115 -22.96 1.82 -9.32
CA PRO A 115 -24.05 2.79 -9.32
C PRO A 115 -23.98 3.74 -8.12
N GLU A 116 -23.70 3.20 -6.94
CA GLU A 116 -23.57 3.97 -5.70
C GLU A 116 -22.36 4.89 -5.73
N ILE A 117 -21.22 4.41 -6.24
CA ILE A 117 -20.02 5.23 -6.40
C ILE A 117 -20.27 6.37 -7.37
N GLN A 118 -20.93 6.09 -8.49
CA GLN A 118 -21.22 7.08 -9.51
C GLN A 118 -22.09 8.22 -8.96
N ALA A 119 -23.12 7.89 -8.19
CA ALA A 119 -24.04 8.85 -7.58
C ALA A 119 -23.44 9.57 -6.36
N ASN A 120 -22.75 8.86 -5.46
CA ASN A 120 -22.46 9.32 -4.11
C ASN A 120 -20.97 9.61 -3.83
N SER A 121 -20.08 9.50 -4.83
CA SER A 121 -18.63 9.72 -4.67
C SER A 121 -18.24 11.00 -3.90
N THR A 122 -18.86 12.14 -4.21
CA THR A 122 -18.60 13.42 -3.50
C THR A 122 -19.01 13.35 -2.03
N SER A 123 -20.17 12.74 -1.74
CA SER A 123 -20.67 12.55 -0.37
C SER A 123 -19.74 11.65 0.44
N PHE A 124 -19.26 10.55 -0.16
CA PHE A 124 -18.29 9.66 0.48
C PHE A 124 -17.02 10.40 0.86
N LEU A 125 -16.41 11.13 -0.07
CA LEU A 125 -15.20 11.89 0.24
C LEU A 125 -15.44 12.99 1.28
N THR A 126 -16.59 13.66 1.24
CA THR A 126 -16.99 14.68 2.24
C THR A 126 -17.13 14.09 3.65
N SER A 127 -17.65 12.85 3.75
CA SER A 127 -17.70 12.15 5.03
C SER A 127 -16.31 11.81 5.56
N TRP A 128 -15.37 11.42 4.69
CA TRP A 128 -13.97 11.16 5.07
C TRP A 128 -13.22 12.42 5.49
N ILE A 129 -13.44 13.54 4.79
CA ILE A 129 -12.93 14.86 5.20
C ILE A 129 -13.45 15.22 6.60
N SER A 130 -14.74 15.00 6.82
CA SER A 130 -15.37 15.26 8.13
C SER A 130 -14.79 14.38 9.23
N VAL A 131 -14.54 13.09 8.96
CA VAL A 131 -13.85 12.19 9.89
C VAL A 131 -12.44 12.70 10.20
N ALA A 132 -11.67 13.11 9.19
CA ALA A 132 -10.33 13.66 9.38
C ALA A 132 -10.35 14.91 10.28
N ARG A 133 -11.33 15.81 10.10
CA ARG A 133 -11.55 16.98 10.98
C ARG A 133 -11.91 16.56 12.41
N LEU A 134 -12.79 15.57 12.59
CA LEU A 134 -13.21 15.07 13.91
C LEU A 134 -12.03 14.55 14.74
N ILE A 135 -11.09 13.84 14.11
CA ILE A 135 -9.87 13.33 14.77
C ILE A 135 -8.74 14.36 14.89
N GLY A 136 -8.98 15.61 14.48
CA GLY A 136 -8.01 16.71 14.51
C GLY A 136 -6.89 16.59 13.49
N ALA A 137 -7.05 15.81 12.42
CA ALA A 137 -6.06 15.62 11.37
C ALA A 137 -6.24 16.65 10.24
N LYS A 138 -6.00 17.94 10.52
CA LYS A 138 -6.23 19.07 9.59
C LYS A 138 -5.55 18.87 8.22
N GLY A 139 -4.25 18.60 8.20
CA GLY A 139 -3.53 18.35 6.94
C GLY A 139 -3.97 17.11 6.15
N VAL A 140 -4.64 16.14 6.81
CA VAL A 140 -5.28 15.01 6.11
C VAL A 140 -6.59 15.47 5.45
N ALA A 141 -7.39 16.26 6.16
CA ALA A 141 -8.61 16.85 5.60
C ALA A 141 -8.30 17.70 4.36
N GLU A 142 -7.25 18.52 4.40
CA GLU A 142 -6.81 19.35 3.26
C GLU A 142 -6.42 18.50 2.03
N LYS A 143 -5.66 17.42 2.23
CA LYS A 143 -5.30 16.49 1.13
C LYS A 143 -6.52 15.78 0.55
N LEU A 144 -7.51 15.44 1.39
CA LEU A 144 -8.78 14.88 0.92
C LEU A 144 -9.61 15.92 0.15
N GLU A 145 -9.62 17.19 0.58
CA GLU A 145 -10.26 18.29 -0.14
C GLU A 145 -9.60 18.51 -1.52
N GLN A 146 -8.28 18.42 -1.62
CA GLN A 146 -7.58 18.42 -2.90
C GLN A 146 -8.04 17.27 -3.80
N THR A 147 -8.23 16.07 -3.23
CA THR A 147 -8.75 14.92 -3.98
C THR A 147 -10.17 15.18 -4.51
N ARG A 148 -10.99 15.94 -3.76
CA ARG A 148 -12.36 16.30 -4.15
C ARG A 148 -12.41 17.12 -5.44
N LYS A 149 -11.43 17.99 -5.66
CA LYS A 149 -11.30 18.80 -6.88
C LYS A 149 -11.17 17.95 -8.15
N PHE A 150 -10.63 16.72 -8.03
CA PHE A 150 -10.51 15.80 -9.17
C PHE A 150 -11.77 14.98 -9.43
N LEU A 151 -12.69 14.85 -8.46
CA LEU A 151 -13.95 14.13 -8.66
C LEU A 151 -14.92 14.90 -9.56
N SER A 152 -14.89 16.24 -9.52
CA SER A 152 -15.74 17.10 -10.35
C SER A 152 -15.22 17.27 -11.78
N ASN A 153 -13.92 17.03 -12.04
CA ASN A 153 -13.32 17.14 -13.37
C ASN A 153 -12.71 15.81 -13.82
N THR A 154 -13.57 14.93 -14.36
CA THR A 154 -13.17 13.60 -14.84
C THR A 154 -12.27 13.63 -16.09
N ARG A 155 -12.06 14.78 -16.75
CA ARG A 155 -11.12 14.88 -17.88
C ARG A 155 -9.69 15.05 -17.39
N LYS A 156 -9.47 15.75 -16.27
CA LYS A 156 -8.17 15.96 -15.61
C LYS A 156 -7.85 14.90 -14.56
N PHE A 157 -8.31 13.67 -14.73
CA PHE A 157 -7.93 12.58 -13.81
C PHE A 157 -6.41 12.38 -13.89
N PRO A 158 -5.66 12.49 -12.78
CA PRO A 158 -4.25 12.18 -12.77
C PRO A 158 -4.07 10.68 -13.08
N ARG A 159 -3.75 10.38 -14.34
CA ARG A 159 -3.33 9.05 -14.76
C ARG A 159 -1.88 8.92 -14.39
N ILE A 160 -1.59 8.02 -13.46
CA ILE A 160 -0.21 7.62 -13.18
C ILE A 160 0.23 6.81 -14.39
N THR A 161 1.17 7.33 -15.18
CA THR A 161 1.69 6.58 -16.32
C THR A 161 2.46 5.35 -15.82
N PRO A 162 2.62 4.30 -16.66
CA PRO A 162 3.45 3.14 -16.30
C PRO A 162 4.86 3.54 -15.85
N GLU A 163 5.45 4.55 -16.49
CA GLU A 163 6.79 5.07 -16.19
C GLU A 163 6.83 5.81 -14.85
N GLU A 164 5.85 6.65 -14.55
CA GLU A 164 5.71 7.31 -13.25
C GLU A 164 5.56 6.29 -12.12
N ARG A 165 4.72 5.26 -12.34
CA ARG A 165 4.55 4.16 -11.39
C ARG A 165 5.88 3.44 -11.18
N ARG A 166 6.56 3.06 -12.26
CA ARG A 166 7.84 2.36 -12.21
C ARG A 166 8.89 3.18 -11.45
N ARG A 167 9.06 4.48 -11.78
CA ARG A 167 10.00 5.39 -11.07
C ARG A 167 9.69 5.47 -9.58
N SER A 168 8.42 5.64 -9.21
CA SER A 168 7.98 5.67 -7.81
C SER A 168 8.29 4.34 -7.10
N MET A 169 8.00 3.22 -7.74
CA MET A 169 8.23 1.88 -7.19
C MET A 169 9.72 1.55 -7.04
N VAL A 170 10.60 1.97 -7.97
CA VAL A 170 12.05 1.82 -7.81
C VAL A 170 12.53 2.48 -6.52
N ARG A 171 12.10 3.73 -6.27
CA ARG A 171 12.46 4.46 -5.04
C ARG A 171 11.94 3.77 -3.78
N ILE A 172 10.71 3.26 -3.82
CA ILE A 172 10.08 2.54 -2.70
C ILE A 172 10.82 1.22 -2.43
N PHE A 173 11.04 0.39 -3.45
CA PHE A 173 11.74 -0.88 -3.31
C PHE A 173 13.19 -0.70 -2.88
N ARG A 174 13.86 0.36 -3.33
CA ARG A 174 15.23 0.67 -2.86
C ARG A 174 15.24 0.92 -1.36
N LYS A 175 14.32 1.75 -0.85
CA LYS A 175 14.20 1.99 0.60
C LYS A 175 13.84 0.70 1.36
N LEU A 176 12.96 -0.12 0.79
CA LEU A 176 12.55 -1.39 1.39
C LEU A 176 13.72 -2.38 1.51
N GLU A 177 14.52 -2.53 0.45
CA GLU A 177 15.66 -3.44 0.42
C GLU A 177 16.79 -2.98 1.37
N LEU A 178 17.00 -1.67 1.52
CA LEU A 178 17.92 -1.11 2.52
C LEU A 178 17.50 -1.46 3.96
N GLN A 179 16.22 -1.69 4.21
CA GLN A 179 15.68 -2.06 5.52
C GLN A 179 15.42 -3.56 5.66
N LYS A 180 15.92 -4.42 4.75
CA LYS A 180 15.60 -5.86 4.75
C LYS A 180 15.95 -6.58 6.06
N LYS A 181 16.99 -6.13 6.77
CA LYS A 181 17.39 -6.70 8.08
C LYS A 181 16.50 -6.24 9.25
N ASN A 182 15.71 -5.18 9.07
CA ASN A 182 14.82 -4.71 10.12
C ASN A 182 13.53 -5.54 10.12
N MET A 183 13.32 -6.34 11.16
CA MET A 183 12.13 -7.17 11.32
C MET A 183 10.88 -6.35 11.70
N ASN A 184 11.06 -5.20 12.35
CA ASN A 184 9.96 -4.34 12.80
C ASN A 184 9.19 -3.72 11.64
N TRP A 185 7.91 -3.44 11.86
CA TRP A 185 7.07 -2.78 10.87
C TRP A 185 7.45 -1.30 10.74
N SER A 186 8.02 -0.92 9.60
CA SER A 186 8.46 0.46 9.35
C SER A 186 7.47 1.22 8.46
N LYS A 187 7.54 2.56 8.50
CA LYS A 187 6.83 3.43 7.55
C LYS A 187 7.15 3.09 6.09
N THR A 188 8.36 2.62 5.81
CA THR A 188 8.77 2.20 4.47
C THR A 188 8.07 0.92 4.03
N LYS A 189 7.93 -0.08 4.92
CA LYS A 189 7.14 -1.28 4.66
C LYS A 189 5.67 -0.93 4.40
N GLU A 190 5.10 -0.03 5.21
CA GLU A 190 3.74 0.48 5.02
C GLU A 190 3.56 1.19 3.66
N MET A 191 4.51 2.06 3.27
CA MET A 191 4.48 2.71 1.97
C MET A 191 4.57 1.72 0.80
N ALA A 192 5.42 0.70 0.92
CA ALA A 192 5.55 -0.35 -0.09
C ALA A 192 4.29 -1.20 -0.21
N ALA A 193 3.69 -1.60 0.92
CA ALA A 193 2.45 -2.33 0.95
C ALA A 193 1.33 -1.54 0.27
N ASN A 194 1.09 -0.30 0.69
CA ASN A 194 0.05 0.57 0.11
C ASN A 194 0.21 0.76 -1.41
N ALA A 195 1.45 0.90 -1.91
CA ALA A 195 1.69 1.07 -3.34
C ALA A 195 1.40 -0.21 -4.15
N ILE A 196 1.68 -1.39 -3.57
CA ILE A 196 1.34 -2.68 -4.17
C ILE A 196 -0.17 -2.94 -4.09
N GLU A 197 -0.82 -2.61 -2.97
CA GLU A 197 -2.26 -2.74 -2.78
C GLU A 197 -3.03 -1.85 -3.76
N GLU A 198 -2.56 -0.63 -3.99
CA GLU A 198 -3.09 0.23 -5.06
C GLU A 198 -2.94 -0.40 -6.44
N ALA A 199 -1.78 -1.00 -6.75
CA ALA A 199 -1.58 -1.67 -8.04
C ALA A 199 -2.48 -2.89 -8.22
N LEU A 200 -2.63 -3.71 -7.18
CA LEU A 200 -3.56 -4.84 -7.17
C LEU A 200 -5.01 -4.37 -7.31
N PHE A 201 -5.41 -3.34 -6.57
CA PHE A 201 -6.76 -2.79 -6.65
C PHE A 201 -7.05 -2.25 -8.05
N ASP A 202 -6.14 -1.47 -8.63
CA ASP A 202 -6.28 -0.95 -9.99
C ASP A 202 -6.50 -2.10 -11.00
N ALA A 203 -5.65 -3.14 -10.97
CA ALA A 203 -5.75 -4.30 -11.85
C ALA A 203 -7.07 -5.08 -11.65
N ILE A 204 -7.46 -5.31 -10.40
CA ILE A 204 -8.69 -6.06 -10.09
C ILE A 204 -9.91 -5.27 -10.55
N ALA A 205 -9.95 -3.98 -10.24
CA ALA A 205 -11.09 -3.12 -10.51
C ALA A 205 -11.31 -2.85 -12.02
N GLU A 206 -10.24 -2.58 -12.75
CA GLU A 206 -10.32 -2.13 -14.14
C GLU A 206 -10.23 -3.29 -15.13
N ASP A 207 -9.33 -4.24 -14.89
CA ASP A 207 -8.98 -5.25 -15.88
C ASP A 207 -9.56 -6.63 -15.57
N PHE A 208 -9.88 -6.94 -14.30
CA PHE A 208 -10.35 -8.28 -13.93
C PHE A 208 -11.87 -8.37 -13.68
N ALA A 209 -12.45 -7.45 -12.91
CA ALA A 209 -13.79 -7.62 -12.35
C ALA A 209 -14.92 -7.59 -13.40
N MET A 210 -14.78 -6.78 -14.45
CA MET A 210 -15.75 -6.76 -15.56
C MET A 210 -15.66 -8.03 -16.41
N PRO A 211 -14.48 -8.46 -16.92
CA PRO A 211 -14.38 -9.74 -17.63
C PRO A 211 -14.85 -10.93 -16.80
N MET A 212 -14.57 -10.96 -15.50
CA MET A 212 -15.07 -12.00 -14.61
C MET A 212 -16.59 -11.99 -14.54
N ARG A 213 -17.26 -10.83 -14.43
CA ARG A 213 -18.72 -10.74 -14.53
C ARG A 213 -19.23 -11.29 -15.86
N ASP A 214 -18.61 -10.89 -16.97
CA ASP A 214 -19.05 -11.25 -18.31
C ASP A 214 -18.94 -12.78 -18.52
N PHE A 215 -17.85 -13.39 -18.04
CA PHE A 215 -17.69 -14.85 -17.95
C PHE A 215 -18.81 -15.52 -17.14
N MET A 216 -19.09 -15.02 -15.93
CA MET A 216 -20.16 -15.57 -15.08
C MET A 216 -21.55 -15.40 -15.71
N THR A 217 -21.76 -14.32 -16.47
CA THR A 217 -23.01 -14.06 -17.19
C THR A 217 -23.18 -15.02 -18.37
N LYS A 218 -22.10 -15.27 -19.13
CA LYS A 218 -22.08 -16.25 -20.23
C LYS A 218 -22.46 -17.66 -19.74
N LEU A 219 -21.96 -18.05 -18.57
CA LEU A 219 -22.29 -19.32 -17.93
C LEU A 219 -23.66 -19.33 -17.21
N LYS A 220 -24.44 -18.25 -17.29
CA LYS A 220 -25.74 -18.09 -16.60
C LYS A 220 -25.64 -18.28 -15.07
N LEU A 221 -24.46 -18.09 -14.49
CA LEU A 221 -24.23 -18.21 -13.04
C LEU A 221 -24.64 -16.96 -12.27
N LEU A 222 -24.68 -15.81 -12.94
CA LEU A 222 -25.06 -14.52 -12.40
C LEU A 222 -25.77 -13.69 -13.47
N GLY A 223 -26.89 -13.04 -13.12
CA GLY A 223 -27.52 -12.05 -13.99
C GLY A 223 -26.68 -10.77 -14.10
N TYR A 224 -26.67 -10.16 -15.28
CA TYR A 224 -25.92 -8.92 -15.52
C TYR A 224 -26.35 -7.80 -14.56
N ASN A 225 -25.38 -7.21 -13.87
CA ASN A 225 -25.54 -6.02 -13.04
C ASN A 225 -24.23 -5.22 -12.97
N SER A 226 -24.33 -3.97 -12.49
CA SER A 226 -23.18 -3.06 -12.38
C SER A 226 -22.49 -3.11 -11.00
N ILE A 227 -22.75 -4.14 -10.17
CA ILE A 227 -21.89 -4.48 -9.04
C ILE A 227 -20.82 -5.44 -9.53
N VAL A 228 -19.58 -4.97 -9.61
CA VAL A 228 -18.45 -5.78 -10.07
C VAL A 228 -17.58 -6.23 -8.89
N ASP A 229 -18.21 -6.74 -7.83
CA ASP A 229 -17.47 -7.29 -6.69
C ASP A 229 -16.83 -8.64 -7.07
N SER A 230 -15.58 -8.59 -7.51
CA SER A 230 -14.82 -9.79 -7.91
C SER A 230 -14.74 -10.83 -6.81
N TYR A 231 -14.82 -10.45 -5.52
CA TYR A 231 -14.84 -11.42 -4.42
C TYR A 231 -16.11 -12.27 -4.43
N ALA A 232 -17.28 -11.64 -4.64
CA ALA A 232 -18.54 -12.35 -4.73
C ALA A 232 -18.60 -13.24 -5.98
N GLN A 233 -18.10 -12.75 -7.11
CA GLN A 233 -18.01 -13.50 -8.36
C GLN A 233 -17.12 -14.74 -8.22
N LEU A 234 -15.92 -14.58 -7.64
CA LEU A 234 -14.98 -15.67 -7.39
C LEU A 234 -15.55 -16.72 -6.43
N LYS A 235 -16.27 -16.30 -5.40
CA LYS A 235 -16.97 -17.24 -4.51
C LYS A 235 -17.96 -18.14 -5.24
N ILE A 236 -18.73 -17.56 -6.16
CA ILE A 236 -19.70 -18.33 -6.96
C ILE A 236 -18.94 -19.26 -7.92
N ALA A 237 -17.89 -18.77 -8.59
CA ALA A 237 -17.09 -19.58 -9.50
C ALA A 237 -16.43 -20.78 -8.79
N ILE A 238 -15.85 -20.58 -7.61
CA ILE A 238 -15.28 -21.66 -6.79
C ILE A 238 -16.33 -22.70 -6.41
N ALA A 239 -17.57 -22.28 -6.16
CA ALA A 239 -18.64 -23.18 -5.73
C ALA A 239 -19.34 -23.92 -6.89
N LYS A 240 -19.31 -23.37 -8.10
CA LYS A 240 -20.15 -23.83 -9.22
C LYS A 240 -19.40 -24.23 -10.47
N CYS A 241 -18.17 -23.76 -10.68
CA CYS A 241 -17.40 -24.10 -11.86
C CYS A 241 -16.49 -25.31 -11.60
N SER A 242 -16.37 -26.15 -12.63
CA SER A 242 -15.32 -27.15 -12.79
C SER A 242 -14.25 -26.65 -13.77
N PRO A 243 -13.07 -27.31 -13.89
CA PRO A 243 -12.04 -26.94 -14.85
C PRO A 243 -12.53 -26.83 -16.30
N ALA A 244 -13.50 -27.64 -16.70
CA ALA A 244 -14.09 -27.63 -18.05
C ALA A 244 -14.82 -26.33 -18.43
N HIS A 245 -15.15 -25.48 -17.45
CA HIS A 245 -15.77 -24.18 -17.72
C HIS A 245 -14.76 -23.11 -18.17
N PHE A 246 -13.46 -23.39 -18.06
CA PHE A 246 -12.39 -22.46 -18.36
C PHE A 246 -11.66 -22.87 -19.63
N VAL A 247 -11.02 -21.90 -20.28
CA VAL A 247 -10.11 -22.12 -21.40
C VAL A 247 -8.94 -22.98 -20.92
N GLN A 248 -8.66 -24.06 -21.66
CA GLN A 248 -7.56 -24.97 -21.35
C GLN A 248 -6.21 -24.26 -21.55
N PRO A 249 -5.28 -24.38 -20.60
CA PRO A 249 -3.89 -23.98 -20.78
C PRO A 249 -3.24 -24.58 -22.04
N GLU A 250 -2.28 -23.85 -22.64
CA GLU A 250 -1.55 -24.26 -23.85
C GLU A 250 -0.77 -25.58 -23.67
N ASN A 251 -0.35 -25.90 -22.45
CA ASN A 251 0.37 -27.13 -22.14
C ASN A 251 -0.55 -28.37 -22.01
N GLY A 252 -1.84 -28.25 -22.36
CA GLY A 252 -2.81 -29.34 -22.30
C GLY A 252 -3.27 -29.73 -20.88
N SER A 253 -2.74 -29.11 -19.83
CA SER A 253 -3.18 -29.38 -18.45
C SER A 253 -4.61 -28.87 -18.20
N SER A 254 -5.30 -29.42 -17.21
CA SER A 254 -6.59 -28.89 -16.77
C SER A 254 -6.43 -27.54 -16.06
N PHE A 255 -7.44 -26.66 -16.15
CA PHE A 255 -7.44 -25.41 -15.40
C PHE A 255 -7.41 -25.64 -13.88
N ASP A 256 -6.43 -25.07 -13.17
CA ASP A 256 -6.31 -25.18 -11.72
C ASP A 256 -7.20 -24.15 -11.00
N LEU A 257 -8.30 -24.66 -10.41
CA LEU A 257 -9.23 -23.87 -9.61
C LEU A 257 -8.60 -23.24 -8.35
N GLY A 258 -7.45 -23.75 -7.88
CA GLY A 258 -6.68 -23.19 -6.78
C GLY A 258 -6.32 -21.71 -7.00
N HIS A 259 -6.09 -21.31 -8.25
CA HIS A 259 -5.82 -19.91 -8.59
C HIS A 259 -6.98 -18.97 -8.30
N LEU A 260 -8.24 -19.42 -8.38
CA LEU A 260 -9.41 -18.60 -8.02
C LEU A 260 -9.35 -18.15 -6.56
N ARG A 261 -8.94 -19.05 -5.66
CA ARG A 261 -8.81 -18.75 -4.23
C ARG A 261 -7.67 -17.77 -3.97
N ILE A 262 -6.58 -17.88 -4.72
CA ILE A 262 -5.45 -16.94 -4.63
C ILE A 262 -5.88 -15.54 -5.07
N VAL A 263 -6.62 -15.42 -6.18
CA VAL A 263 -7.16 -14.13 -6.64
C VAL A 263 -8.16 -13.55 -5.62
N MET A 264 -8.99 -14.39 -5.02
CA MET A 264 -9.91 -13.96 -3.96
C MET A 264 -9.14 -13.39 -2.76
N ASN A 265 -8.05 -14.05 -2.36
CA ASN A 265 -7.17 -13.61 -1.28
C ASN A 265 -6.38 -12.33 -1.62
N SER A 266 -5.99 -12.14 -2.88
CA SER A 266 -5.29 -10.92 -3.31
C SER A 266 -6.20 -9.69 -3.18
N ARG A 267 -7.45 -9.81 -3.66
CA ARG A 267 -8.50 -8.80 -3.49
C ARG A 267 -8.71 -8.50 -2.01
N HIS A 268 -8.90 -9.54 -1.20
CA HIS A 268 -9.12 -9.37 0.24
C HIS A 268 -7.95 -8.65 0.91
N SER A 269 -6.71 -9.03 0.58
CA SER A 269 -5.50 -8.42 1.13
C SER A 269 -5.39 -6.94 0.77
N ALA A 270 -5.64 -6.59 -0.49
CA ALA A 270 -5.58 -5.20 -0.95
C ALA A 270 -6.63 -4.31 -0.29
N ILE A 271 -7.87 -4.79 -0.17
CA ILE A 271 -9.00 -3.97 0.30
C ILE A 271 -9.09 -3.88 1.82
N HIS A 272 -8.59 -4.88 2.54
CA HIS A 272 -8.53 -4.88 4.01
C HIS A 272 -7.15 -4.54 4.55
N GLU A 273 -6.28 -3.96 3.72
CA GLU A 273 -4.97 -3.43 4.12
C GLU A 273 -4.14 -4.49 4.87
N GLN A 274 -4.14 -5.74 4.36
CA GLN A 274 -3.36 -6.83 4.94
C GLN A 274 -1.89 -6.71 4.51
N HIS A 275 -1.25 -5.62 4.92
CA HIS A 275 0.03 -5.18 4.38
C HIS A 275 1.14 -6.24 4.40
N LEU A 276 1.19 -7.08 5.45
CA LEU A 276 2.14 -8.19 5.55
C LEU A 276 1.93 -9.23 4.45
N ASN A 277 0.68 -9.67 4.25
CA ASN A 277 0.32 -10.61 3.20
C ASN A 277 0.60 -9.99 1.82
N THR A 278 0.22 -8.72 1.62
CA THR A 278 0.49 -8.02 0.35
C THR A 278 1.99 -7.97 0.03
N LEU A 279 2.84 -7.56 0.96
CA LEU A 279 4.29 -7.47 0.72
C LEU A 279 4.93 -8.82 0.39
N ARG A 280 4.45 -9.89 1.04
CA ARG A 280 4.97 -11.25 0.86
C ARG A 280 4.49 -11.87 -0.45
N ASP A 281 3.18 -11.80 -0.70
CA ASP A 281 2.50 -12.68 -1.64
C ASP A 281 2.12 -11.98 -2.97
N TRP A 282 2.39 -10.69 -3.14
CA TRP A 282 2.00 -9.97 -4.36
C TRP A 282 2.44 -10.63 -5.68
N PRO A 283 3.64 -11.26 -5.82
CA PRO A 283 3.96 -11.91 -7.09
C PRO A 283 3.03 -13.08 -7.39
N LYS A 284 2.68 -13.86 -6.36
CA LYS A 284 1.72 -14.97 -6.46
C LYS A 284 0.32 -14.46 -6.82
N TYR A 285 -0.07 -13.31 -6.27
CA TYR A 285 -1.34 -12.65 -6.58
C TYR A 285 -1.45 -12.22 -8.04
N PHE A 286 -0.44 -11.54 -8.58
CA PHE A 286 -0.45 -11.12 -9.99
C PHE A 286 -0.40 -12.31 -10.95
N LYS A 287 0.45 -13.31 -10.69
CA LYS A 287 0.50 -14.54 -11.50
C LYS A 287 -0.86 -15.23 -11.56
N SER A 288 -1.55 -15.34 -10.42
CA SER A 288 -2.88 -15.97 -10.39
C SER A 288 -3.95 -15.11 -11.06
N LEU A 289 -3.86 -13.78 -10.95
CA LEU A 289 -4.75 -12.88 -11.70
C LEU A 289 -4.59 -13.09 -13.22
N ILE A 290 -3.36 -13.16 -13.71
CA ILE A 290 -3.05 -13.41 -15.13
C ILE A 290 -3.60 -14.78 -15.54
N TYR A 291 -3.30 -15.83 -14.76
CA TYR A 291 -3.77 -17.19 -15.03
C TYR A 291 -5.30 -17.29 -15.12
N VAL A 292 -6.01 -16.73 -14.13
CA VAL A 292 -7.48 -16.74 -14.15
C VAL A 292 -8.02 -15.89 -15.29
N SER A 293 -7.41 -14.74 -15.61
CA SER A 293 -7.80 -13.93 -16.76
C SER A 293 -7.67 -14.70 -18.09
N LEU A 294 -6.61 -15.49 -18.27
CA LEU A 294 -6.46 -16.36 -19.43
C LEU A 294 -7.54 -17.45 -19.44
N GLY A 295 -7.78 -18.11 -18.30
CA GLY A 295 -8.79 -19.16 -18.18
C GLY A 295 -10.22 -18.71 -18.44
N ILE A 296 -10.56 -17.43 -18.19
CA ILE A 296 -11.87 -16.87 -18.56
C ILE A 296 -11.91 -16.31 -19.99
N GLY A 297 -10.84 -16.49 -20.78
CA GLY A 297 -10.73 -15.99 -22.15
C GLY A 297 -10.46 -14.49 -22.28
N ALA A 298 -10.05 -13.81 -21.19
CA ALA A 298 -9.82 -12.37 -21.16
C ALA A 298 -8.36 -12.01 -21.51
N LEU A 299 -7.93 -12.34 -22.74
CA LEU A 299 -6.53 -12.20 -23.19
C LEU A 299 -5.99 -10.77 -23.03
N LYS A 300 -6.78 -9.76 -23.41
CA LYS A 300 -6.39 -8.35 -23.28
C LYS A 300 -6.13 -7.95 -21.82
N SER A 301 -7.00 -8.38 -20.91
CA SER A 301 -6.84 -8.13 -19.47
C SER A 301 -5.61 -8.85 -18.91
N ALA A 302 -5.41 -10.12 -19.29
CA ALA A 302 -4.24 -10.88 -18.88
C ALA A 302 -2.94 -10.17 -19.32
N HIS A 303 -2.89 -9.66 -20.55
CA HIS A 303 -1.75 -8.89 -21.06
C HIS A 303 -1.51 -7.61 -20.27
N ILE A 304 -2.54 -6.80 -20.00
CA ILE A 304 -2.41 -5.55 -19.23
C ILE A 304 -1.90 -5.83 -17.81
N ILE A 305 -2.48 -6.84 -17.14
CA ILE A 305 -2.07 -7.25 -15.79
C ILE A 305 -0.62 -7.78 -15.80
N SER A 306 -0.24 -8.54 -16.84
CA SER A 306 1.14 -9.01 -17.04
C SER A 306 2.13 -7.86 -17.19
N CYS A 307 1.83 -6.88 -18.04
CA CYS A 307 2.65 -5.67 -18.19
C CYS A 307 2.81 -4.90 -16.87
N LEU A 308 1.77 -4.80 -16.05
CA LEU A 308 1.87 -4.19 -14.72
C LEU A 308 2.77 -5.01 -13.78
N TYR A 309 2.61 -6.34 -13.78
CA TYR A 309 3.43 -7.25 -12.98
C TYR A 309 4.92 -7.17 -13.34
N GLU A 310 5.24 -7.22 -14.63
CA GLU A 310 6.62 -7.12 -15.12
C GLU A 310 7.24 -5.76 -14.80
N ASN A 311 6.47 -4.66 -14.89
CA ASN A 311 6.93 -3.35 -14.46
C ASN A 311 7.29 -3.31 -12.96
N LEU A 312 6.52 -3.99 -12.09
CA LEU A 312 6.85 -4.10 -10.66
C LEU A 312 8.10 -4.95 -10.42
N LEU A 313 8.26 -6.06 -11.15
CA LEU A 313 9.48 -6.89 -11.09
C LEU A 313 10.71 -6.11 -11.56
N ALA A 314 10.61 -5.40 -12.68
CA ALA A 314 11.67 -4.55 -13.21
C ALA A 314 12.06 -3.46 -12.20
N ALA A 315 11.08 -2.81 -11.56
CA ALA A 315 11.34 -1.82 -10.52
C ALA A 315 12.09 -2.42 -9.32
N LYS A 316 11.72 -3.63 -8.88
CA LYS A 316 12.41 -4.35 -7.80
C LYS A 316 13.83 -4.76 -8.18
N LYS A 317 14.05 -5.25 -9.40
CA LYS A 317 15.38 -5.59 -9.94
C LYS A 317 16.28 -4.35 -10.02
N GLU A 318 15.75 -3.24 -10.54
CA GLU A 318 16.48 -1.97 -10.65
C GLU A 318 16.87 -1.41 -9.28
N ALA A 319 15.96 -1.45 -8.30
CA ALA A 319 16.26 -1.05 -6.92
C ALA A 319 17.47 -1.80 -6.34
N LYS A 320 17.55 -3.13 -6.56
CA LYS A 320 18.68 -3.96 -6.13
C LYS A 320 19.97 -3.60 -6.86
N ARG A 321 19.92 -3.34 -8.18
CA ARG A 321 21.07 -2.91 -8.98
C ARG A 321 21.63 -1.57 -8.48
N GLN A 322 20.79 -0.61 -8.17
CA GLN A 322 21.23 0.68 -7.61
C GLN A 322 21.94 0.52 -6.27
N ILE A 323 21.45 -0.37 -5.38
CA ILE A 323 22.12 -0.67 -4.11
C ILE A 323 23.48 -1.34 -4.35
N LYS A 324 23.56 -2.30 -5.27
CA LYS A 324 24.83 -2.96 -5.63
C LYS A 324 25.83 -1.93 -6.17
N ARG A 325 25.43 -1.06 -7.10
CA ARG A 325 26.28 0.01 -7.65
C ARG A 325 26.76 0.99 -6.57
N ALA A 326 25.89 1.39 -5.65
CA ALA A 326 26.26 2.27 -4.54
C ALA A 326 27.28 1.65 -3.58
N ARG A 327 27.31 0.32 -3.45
CA ARG A 327 28.32 -0.42 -2.66
C ARG A 327 29.66 -0.56 -3.39
N LEU A 328 29.65 -0.52 -4.72
CA LEU A 328 30.82 -0.70 -5.59
C LEU A 328 31.50 0.62 -5.98
N LEU A 329 31.19 1.74 -5.32
CA LEU A 329 31.84 3.02 -5.64
C LEU A 329 33.38 2.91 -5.56
N PRO A 330 34.12 3.49 -6.53
CA PRO A 330 35.56 3.22 -6.69
C PRO A 330 36.41 3.69 -5.48
N PRO A 331 37.50 2.98 -5.16
CA PRO A 331 38.47 3.36 -4.10
C PRO A 331 39.00 4.80 -4.21
N ILE A 332 38.97 5.39 -5.41
CA ILE A 332 39.53 6.72 -5.71
C ILE A 332 38.84 7.84 -4.91
N LEU A 333 37.56 7.68 -4.51
CA LEU A 333 36.88 8.64 -3.64
C LEU A 333 37.05 8.35 -2.14
N ARG A 334 37.37 7.10 -1.75
CA ARG A 334 37.73 6.77 -0.35
C ARG A 334 39.13 7.29 0.00
N ASN A 335 40.08 7.19 -0.92
CA ASN A 335 41.45 7.65 -0.68
C ASN A 335 41.57 9.17 -0.69
N ARG A 336 40.76 9.91 -1.48
CA ARG A 336 40.76 11.39 -1.41
C ARG A 336 40.18 11.91 -0.09
N GLN A 337 39.13 11.30 0.47
CA GLN A 337 38.63 11.71 1.79
C GLN A 337 39.61 11.38 2.91
N ASN A 338 40.27 10.21 2.87
CA ASN A 338 41.30 9.87 3.86
C ASN A 338 42.56 10.71 3.71
N LYS A 339 42.99 11.07 2.50
CA LYS A 339 44.13 11.96 2.27
C LYS A 339 43.83 13.39 2.73
N PHE A 340 42.62 13.90 2.49
CA PHE A 340 42.20 15.23 2.97
C PHE A 340 42.04 15.30 4.50
N LEU A 341 41.59 14.21 5.13
CA LEU A 341 41.49 14.11 6.59
C LEU A 341 42.87 13.94 7.24
N LYS A 342 43.79 13.19 6.61
CA LYS A 342 45.17 13.04 7.08
C LYS A 342 45.95 14.35 6.93
N GLU A 343 45.85 15.04 5.80
CA GLU A 343 46.48 16.37 5.60
C GLU A 343 45.90 17.46 6.53
N LYS A 344 44.62 17.40 6.90
CA LYS A 344 44.04 18.30 7.92
C LYS A 344 44.49 17.94 9.34
N SER A 345 44.60 16.66 9.67
CA SER A 345 45.12 16.16 10.95
C SER A 345 46.60 16.57 11.14
N ASP A 346 47.42 16.40 10.11
CA ASP A 346 48.85 16.72 10.17
C ASP A 346 49.09 18.24 10.21
N LYS A 347 48.24 19.05 9.56
CA LYS A 347 48.25 20.52 9.70
C LYS A 347 47.74 21.03 11.05
N LEU A 348 46.87 20.28 11.73
CA LEU A 348 46.41 20.61 13.08
C LEU A 348 47.45 20.23 14.15
N ASN A 349 48.12 19.09 14.00
CA ASN A 349 49.16 18.63 14.93
C ASN A 349 50.46 19.46 14.84
N SER A 350 50.85 19.92 13.64
CA SER A 350 52.00 20.81 13.46
C SER A 350 51.77 22.22 14.03
N ARG A 351 50.52 22.68 14.13
CA ARG A 351 50.16 23.97 14.75
C ARG A 351 50.14 23.93 16.28
N TRP A 352 49.99 22.75 16.89
CA TRP A 352 50.00 22.57 18.35
C TRP A 352 51.39 22.26 18.92
N LEU A 353 52.28 21.66 18.12
CA LEU A 353 53.62 21.26 18.57
C LEU A 353 54.75 22.24 18.19
N GLY A 354 54.44 23.30 17.45
CA GLY A 354 55.39 24.31 16.98
C GLY A 354 55.34 25.62 17.75
N GLY A 355 55.57 25.59 19.06
CA GLY A 355 55.61 26.81 19.87
C GLY A 355 56.24 26.61 21.23
N LYS A 356 57.54 26.96 21.31
CA LYS A 356 58.39 27.10 22.51
C LYS A 356 59.22 25.88 22.92
N SER A 357 60.47 25.88 22.47
CA SER A 357 61.63 25.52 23.31
C SER A 357 62.95 25.95 22.65
N ALA A 358 63.11 27.24 22.38
CA ALA A 358 64.43 27.84 22.24
C ALA A 358 64.78 28.51 23.56
N GLY A 359 65.50 27.80 24.42
CA GLY A 359 65.98 28.36 25.69
C GLY A 359 66.28 27.32 26.77
N ARG A 360 67.42 26.62 26.65
CA ARG A 360 68.35 26.43 27.79
C ARG A 360 69.65 25.81 27.31
N LYS A 361 70.72 26.58 27.54
CA LYS A 361 72.12 26.17 27.45
C LYS A 361 72.48 25.24 28.62
N HIS A 362 73.53 24.46 28.37
CA HIS A 362 74.60 24.04 29.28
C HIS A 362 74.55 22.69 30.04
N LEU A 363 75.64 21.94 29.79
CA LEU A 363 76.53 21.23 30.74
C LEU A 363 76.18 19.80 31.20
N ARG A 364 76.83 18.81 30.57
CA ARG A 364 77.87 17.87 31.12
C ARG A 364 78.01 16.70 30.12
N LYS A 365 79.11 16.59 29.36
CA LYS A 365 80.41 15.97 29.66
C LYS A 365 80.35 14.52 30.18
N MET A 366 80.69 13.61 29.25
CA MET A 366 81.68 12.53 29.33
C MET A 366 81.42 11.21 30.10
N LEU A 367 81.61 10.13 29.31
CA LEU A 367 82.53 8.98 29.47
C LEU A 367 81.99 7.58 29.83
N ASN A 368 82.68 6.62 29.19
CA ASN A 368 82.80 5.16 29.39
C ASN A 368 81.71 4.28 28.73
N SER A 369 82.01 3.48 27.68
CA SER A 369 82.79 2.20 27.67
C SER A 369 82.25 1.22 28.73
N THR A 370 81.92 -0.04 28.45
CA THR A 370 82.63 -1.04 27.64
C THR A 370 81.75 -2.29 27.47
N ALA A 371 82.13 -3.15 26.54
CA ALA A 371 81.68 -4.52 26.28
C ALA A 371 81.37 -5.38 27.53
N ASN A 372 80.41 -6.31 27.44
CA ASN A 372 80.69 -7.75 27.29
C ASN A 372 79.44 -8.66 27.45
N SER A 373 79.36 -9.63 26.53
CA SER A 373 78.93 -11.04 26.61
C SER A 373 77.89 -11.55 27.63
N LEU A 374 76.88 -12.26 27.07
CA LEU A 374 76.26 -13.57 27.41
C LEU A 374 76.92 -14.40 28.55
N PRO A 375 76.17 -15.25 29.32
CA PRO A 375 75.40 -16.44 28.87
C PRO A 375 73.98 -16.48 29.51
N GLY A 376 72.99 -17.30 29.15
CA GLY A 376 72.94 -18.70 28.71
C GLY A 376 72.13 -19.53 29.74
N ALA A 377 71.23 -20.39 29.26
CA ALA A 377 70.35 -21.34 29.97
C ALA A 377 69.15 -20.74 30.73
N SER A 378 67.93 -21.27 30.62
CA SER A 378 67.49 -22.66 30.34
C SER A 378 66.27 -22.71 29.44
#